data_AF-A0A6G3QYZ8-F1
#
_entry.id   AF-A0A6G3QYZ8-F1
#
_cell.length_a   1.000
_cell.length_b   1.000
_cell.length_c   1.000
_cell.angle_alpha   90.00
_cell.angle_beta   90.00
_cell.angle_gamma   90.00
#
_symmetry.space_group_name_H-M   'P 1'
#
loop_
_entity.id
_entity.type
_entity.pdbx_description
1 polymer ?
#
loop_
_entity_poly.entity_id
_entity_poly.type
_entity_poly.pdbx_seq_one_letter_code
_entity_poly.pdbx_strand_id
1 'polypeptide(L)'
;MPDRLPARAAIALLTDDFTELPAPAGGSAPDGPLGWPGYGAALARAAGRTGEQESVVCGTARVAGTPAVLIAFEFGFLGGSLGERTGDLLVAAYAHAREHRLPVVSLVATGGSRMQEGMLALTQLQRVARASALTRRAGLPQIAVLR
;
A
#
# COMPACT_ATOMS: atom_id res chain seq x y z
N MET A 1 -5.04 19.39 5.98
CA MET A 1 -5.51 18.53 7.10
C MET A 1 -4.27 18.01 7.82
N PRO A 2 -3.89 18.58 8.97
CA PRO A 2 -2.64 18.25 9.66
C PRO A 2 -2.66 16.91 10.43
N ASP A 3 -3.82 16.26 10.59
CA ASP A 3 -4.01 15.23 11.64
C ASP A 3 -3.94 13.77 11.16
N ARG A 4 -3.41 13.48 9.97
CA ARG A 4 -3.26 12.07 9.55
C ARG A 4 -1.96 11.48 10.10
N LEU A 5 -2.11 10.47 10.94
CA LEU A 5 -0.99 9.64 11.41
C LEU A 5 -0.23 9.03 10.22
N PRO A 6 1.11 9.19 10.16
CA PRO A 6 1.96 8.50 9.21
C PRO A 6 1.81 6.98 9.29
N ALA A 7 2.10 6.26 8.21
CA ALA A 7 1.94 4.82 8.11
C ALA A 7 2.70 4.08 9.23
N ARG A 8 3.97 4.43 9.45
CA ARG A 8 4.81 3.82 10.50
C ARG A 8 4.29 4.07 11.91
N ALA A 9 3.80 5.28 12.18
CA ALA A 9 3.22 5.61 13.47
C ALA A 9 1.92 4.83 13.72
N ALA A 10 1.09 4.67 12.69
CA ALA A 10 -0.14 3.87 12.77
C ALA A 10 0.16 2.37 12.96
N ILE A 11 1.19 1.84 12.29
CA ILE A 11 1.68 0.46 12.50
C ILE A 11 2.13 0.28 13.95
N ALA A 12 3.00 1.16 14.46
CA ALA A 12 3.55 1.07 15.81
C ALA A 12 2.48 1.18 16.91
N LEU A 13 1.38 1.89 16.65
CA LEU A 13 0.26 2.01 17.59
C LEU A 13 -0.56 0.70 17.69
N LEU A 14 -0.60 -0.09 16.63
CA LEU A 14 -1.50 -1.25 16.50
C LEU A 14 -0.80 -2.60 16.67
N THR A 15 0.53 -2.60 16.68
CA THR A 15 1.34 -3.82 16.57
C THR A 15 2.49 -3.81 17.57
N ASP A 16 2.75 -4.98 18.15
CA ASP A 16 3.92 -5.20 19.01
C ASP A 16 5.17 -5.53 18.18
N ASP A 17 4.96 -6.09 16.98
CA ASP A 17 5.98 -6.44 16.00
C ASP A 17 5.54 -6.06 14.59
N PHE A 18 6.50 -5.78 13.71
CA PHE A 18 6.23 -5.55 12.31
C PHE A 18 7.43 -5.98 11.47
N THR A 19 7.18 -6.85 10.50
CA THR A 19 8.19 -7.26 9.51
C THR A 19 7.66 -6.92 8.13
N GLU A 20 8.37 -6.05 7.40
CA GLU A 20 8.00 -5.70 6.05
C GLU A 20 8.08 -6.89 5.10
N LEU A 21 7.12 -6.97 4.19
CA LEU A 21 7.16 -7.92 3.10
C LEU A 21 8.15 -7.44 2.03
N PRO A 22 8.87 -8.36 1.37
CA PRO A 22 9.75 -7.99 0.28
C PRO A 22 8.93 -7.35 -0.85
N ALA A 23 9.39 -6.18 -1.30
CA ALA A 23 8.77 -5.51 -2.42
C ALA A 23 8.97 -6.36 -3.70
N PRO A 24 7.93 -6.55 -4.55
CA PRO A 24 8.08 -7.24 -5.81
C PRO A 24 9.18 -6.62 -6.68
N ALA A 25 9.84 -7.38 -7.54
CA ALA A 25 10.75 -6.77 -8.51
C ALA A 25 9.98 -5.80 -9.43
N GLY A 26 10.61 -4.70 -9.81
CA GLY A 26 10.00 -3.70 -10.68
C GLY A 26 10.66 -2.33 -10.56
N GLY A 27 10.44 -1.49 -11.55
CA GLY A 27 10.90 -0.11 -11.59
C GLY A 27 10.03 0.68 -12.56
N SER A 28 10.06 2.00 -12.43
CA SER A 28 9.42 2.90 -13.38
C SER A 28 10.47 3.74 -14.09
N ALA A 29 10.13 4.24 -15.27
CA ALA A 29 10.93 5.29 -15.91
C ALA A 29 11.01 6.52 -14.99
N PRO A 30 12.04 7.38 -15.13
CA PRO A 30 12.25 8.50 -14.22
C PRO A 30 11.01 9.37 -14.00
N ASP A 31 10.26 9.67 -15.06
CA ASP A 31 9.01 10.45 -15.03
C ASP A 31 7.77 9.57 -15.27
N GLY A 32 7.86 8.31 -14.84
CA GLY A 32 6.76 7.36 -14.92
C GLY A 32 6.44 6.88 -16.34
N PRO A 33 5.41 6.03 -16.47
CA PRO A 33 5.06 5.40 -17.74
C PRO A 33 4.53 6.39 -18.80
N LEU A 34 4.07 7.56 -18.37
CA LEU A 34 3.57 8.62 -19.27
C LEU A 34 4.63 9.68 -19.61
N GLY A 35 5.82 9.61 -19.00
CA GLY A 35 6.82 10.69 -19.09
C GLY A 35 6.27 12.02 -18.56
N TRP A 36 5.51 11.98 -17.47
CA TRP A 36 4.87 13.16 -16.90
C TRP A 36 5.95 14.11 -16.34
N PRO A 37 6.09 15.34 -16.86
CA PRO A 37 7.20 16.21 -16.47
C PRO A 37 7.27 16.47 -14.97
N GLY A 38 8.42 16.15 -14.37
CA GLY A 38 8.70 16.37 -12.95
C GLY A 38 8.06 15.36 -12.00
N TYR A 39 7.47 14.28 -12.51
CA TYR A 39 6.91 13.22 -11.68
C TYR A 39 7.99 12.50 -10.86
N GLY A 40 9.14 12.20 -11.43
CA GLY A 40 10.27 11.60 -10.72
C GLY A 40 10.77 12.46 -9.56
N ALA A 41 10.87 13.77 -9.78
CA ALA A 41 11.22 14.71 -8.71
C ALA A 41 10.15 14.76 -7.61
N ALA A 42 8.86 14.61 -7.98
CA ALA A 42 7.78 14.52 -7.00
C ALA A 42 7.85 13.23 -6.17
N LEU A 43 8.16 12.08 -6.79
CA LEU A 43 8.40 10.81 -6.11
C LEU A 43 9.59 10.92 -5.14
N ALA A 44 10.73 11.44 -5.61
CA ALA A 44 11.93 11.59 -4.77
C ALA A 44 11.68 12.51 -3.57
N ARG A 45 10.95 13.62 -3.76
CA ARG A 45 10.56 14.52 -2.68
C ARG A 45 9.58 13.86 -1.70
N ALA A 46 8.65 13.07 -2.19
CA ALA A 46 7.73 12.31 -1.35
C ALA A 46 8.50 11.30 -0.48
N ALA A 47 9.40 10.53 -1.09
CA ALA A 47 10.24 9.57 -0.39
C ALA A 47 11.13 10.23 0.67
N GLY A 48 11.80 11.34 0.33
CA GLY A 48 12.62 12.08 1.28
C GLY A 48 11.82 12.67 2.46
N ARG A 49 10.55 13.02 2.23
CA ARG A 49 9.67 13.56 3.27
C ARG A 49 9.09 12.48 4.19
N THR A 50 8.69 11.34 3.65
CA THR A 50 8.00 10.30 4.42
C THR A 50 8.94 9.21 4.94
N GLY A 51 10.12 9.06 4.34
CA GLY A 51 11.01 7.92 4.56
C GLY A 51 10.54 6.63 3.85
N GLU A 52 9.43 6.68 3.11
CA GLU A 52 8.86 5.52 2.42
C GLU A 52 9.19 5.53 0.93
N GLN A 53 9.26 4.34 0.33
CA GLN A 53 9.50 4.20 -1.10
C GLN A 53 8.21 4.27 -1.93
N GLU A 54 7.04 4.12 -1.31
CA GLU A 54 5.74 4.16 -1.96
C GLU A 54 4.62 4.53 -0.98
N SER A 55 3.40 4.72 -1.47
CA SER A 55 2.20 5.12 -0.75
C SER A 55 1.58 4.03 0.12
N VAL A 56 2.21 2.85 0.22
CA VAL A 56 1.82 1.78 1.15
C VAL A 56 3.05 1.11 1.74
N VAL A 57 2.94 0.77 3.01
CA VAL A 57 3.84 -0.12 3.73
C VAL A 57 3.07 -1.41 4.00
N CYS A 58 3.62 -2.54 3.55
CA CYS A 58 2.99 -3.85 3.68
C CYS A 58 3.90 -4.77 4.49
N GLY A 59 3.36 -5.48 5.46
CA GLY A 59 4.13 -6.36 6.33
C GLY A 59 3.27 -7.40 7.03
N THR A 60 3.92 -8.28 7.79
CA THR A 60 3.29 -9.13 8.78
C THR A 60 3.48 -8.55 10.17
N ALA A 61 2.47 -8.73 11.01
CA ALA A 61 2.45 -8.22 12.38
C ALA A 61 1.45 -9.01 13.24
N ARG A 62 1.58 -8.87 14.55
CA ARG A 62 0.56 -9.24 15.53
C ARG A 62 -0.32 -8.01 15.82
N VAL A 63 -1.57 -8.08 15.38
CA VAL A 63 -2.59 -7.07 15.70
C VAL A 63 -3.48 -7.65 16.80
N ALA A 64 -3.46 -7.04 17.99
CA ALA A 64 -4.16 -7.56 19.18
C ALA A 64 -3.87 -9.06 19.43
N GLY A 65 -2.59 -9.45 19.33
CA GLY A 65 -2.15 -10.83 19.53
C GLY A 65 -2.46 -11.80 18.37
N THR A 66 -3.08 -11.35 17.27
CA THR A 66 -3.40 -12.19 16.11
C THR A 66 -2.42 -11.91 14.96
N PRO A 67 -1.72 -12.92 14.42
CA PRO A 67 -0.85 -12.73 13.25
C PRO A 67 -1.71 -12.34 12.03
N ALA A 68 -1.32 -11.27 11.35
CA ALA A 68 -2.03 -10.71 10.22
C ALA A 68 -1.06 -10.13 9.19
N VAL A 69 -1.52 -10.02 7.96
CA VAL A 69 -0.91 -9.08 7.01
C VAL A 69 -1.50 -7.70 7.26
N LEU A 70 -0.62 -6.74 7.54
CA LEU A 70 -0.97 -5.35 7.75
C LEU A 70 -0.55 -4.51 6.54
N ILE A 71 -1.48 -3.72 6.03
CA ILE A 71 -1.28 -2.78 4.93
C ILE A 71 -1.55 -1.38 5.46
N ALA A 72 -0.56 -0.50 5.46
CA ALA A 72 -0.71 0.88 5.93
C ALA A 72 -0.36 1.88 4.84
N PHE A 73 -1.34 2.68 4.41
CA PHE A 73 -1.12 3.74 3.43
C PHE A 73 -0.30 4.93 3.99
N GLU A 74 0.55 5.54 3.19
CA GLU A 74 1.27 6.76 3.55
C GLU A 74 0.69 7.95 2.78
N PHE A 75 -0.21 8.71 3.42
CA PHE A 75 -0.87 9.85 2.76
C PHE A 75 0.13 10.96 2.38
N GLY A 76 1.22 11.10 3.14
CA GLY A 76 2.32 11.99 2.81
C GLY A 76 3.02 11.62 1.50
N PHE A 77 2.90 10.38 1.03
CA PHE A 77 3.45 9.94 -0.25
C PHE A 77 2.44 10.17 -1.36
N LEU A 78 2.53 11.35 -2.00
CA LEU A 78 1.64 11.78 -3.09
C LEU A 78 0.14 11.57 -2.80
N GLY A 79 -0.30 11.93 -1.59
CA GLY A 79 -1.70 11.80 -1.17
C GLY A 79 -2.14 10.36 -0.92
N GLY A 80 -1.20 9.43 -0.68
CA GLY A 80 -1.52 8.01 -0.55
C GLY A 80 -2.06 7.42 -1.86
N SER A 81 -1.78 8.08 -2.99
CA SER A 81 -2.37 7.72 -4.28
C SER A 81 -1.93 6.33 -4.74
N LEU A 82 -2.83 5.63 -5.44
CA LEU A 82 -2.58 4.29 -5.98
C LEU A 82 -1.93 4.41 -7.36
N GLY A 83 -0.61 4.17 -7.42
CA GLY A 83 0.13 3.94 -8.67
C GLY A 83 0.33 2.45 -8.96
N GLU A 84 0.97 2.11 -10.07
CA GLU A 84 1.35 0.75 -10.47
C GLU A 84 2.12 0.04 -9.37
N ARG A 85 3.14 0.72 -8.82
CA ARG A 85 3.99 0.17 -7.76
C ARG A 85 3.21 -0.08 -6.47
N THR A 86 2.34 0.84 -6.08
CA THR A 86 1.40 0.65 -4.97
C THR A 86 0.50 -0.58 -5.21
N GLY A 87 -0.02 -0.73 -6.43
CA GLY A 87 -0.84 -1.88 -6.84
C GLY A 87 -0.10 -3.21 -6.72
N ASP A 88 1.17 -3.27 -7.13
CA ASP A 88 2.01 -4.46 -7.00
C ASP A 88 2.22 -4.86 -5.53
N LEU A 89 2.52 -3.89 -4.66
CA LEU A 89 2.70 -4.10 -3.22
C LEU A 89 1.42 -4.63 -2.57
N LEU A 90 0.26 -4.06 -2.92
CA LEU A 90 -1.04 -4.52 -2.41
C LEU A 90 -1.37 -5.94 -2.88
N VAL A 91 -1.19 -6.24 -4.17
CA VAL A 91 -1.44 -7.57 -4.72
C VAL A 91 -0.52 -8.62 -4.07
N ALA A 92 0.75 -8.28 -3.86
CA ALA A 92 1.72 -9.13 -3.17
C ALA A 92 1.32 -9.37 -1.71
N ALA A 93 0.89 -8.34 -0.97
CA ALA A 93 0.41 -8.48 0.40
C ALA A 93 -0.81 -9.42 0.49
N TYR A 94 -1.79 -9.24 -0.40
CA TYR A 94 -2.93 -10.16 -0.49
C TYR A 94 -2.52 -11.57 -0.90
N ALA A 95 -1.53 -11.74 -1.78
CA ALA A 95 -1.01 -13.06 -2.15
C ALA A 95 -0.36 -13.75 -0.95
N HIS A 96 0.51 -13.04 -0.23
CA HIS A 96 1.15 -13.52 0.98
C HIS A 96 0.12 -13.94 2.04
N ALA A 97 -0.92 -13.12 2.27
CA ALA A 97 -2.01 -13.44 3.19
C ALA A 97 -2.71 -14.76 2.81
N ARG A 98 -2.97 -14.98 1.52
CA ARG A 98 -3.59 -16.21 1.02
C ARG A 98 -2.70 -17.43 1.18
N GLU A 99 -1.43 -17.30 0.83
CA GLU A 99 -0.43 -18.37 0.95
C GLU A 99 -0.24 -18.82 2.41
N HIS A 100 -0.20 -17.86 3.34
CA HIS A 100 0.05 -18.12 4.76
C HIS A 100 -1.23 -18.21 5.60
N ARG A 101 -2.39 -18.16 4.94
CA ARG A 101 -3.72 -18.15 5.59
C ARG A 101 -3.89 -17.11 6.69
N LEU A 102 -3.33 -15.92 6.49
CA LEU A 102 -3.42 -14.81 7.43
C LEU A 102 -4.62 -13.91 7.12
N PRO A 103 -5.30 -13.34 8.13
CA PRO A 103 -6.23 -12.24 7.93
C PRO A 103 -5.49 -11.01 7.39
N VAL A 104 -6.23 -10.13 6.72
CA VAL A 104 -5.70 -8.86 6.19
C VAL A 104 -6.32 -7.69 6.96
N VAL A 105 -5.48 -6.80 7.46
CA VAL A 105 -5.88 -5.51 8.05
C VAL A 105 -5.31 -4.40 7.19
N SER A 106 -6.17 -3.52 6.70
CA SER A 106 -5.78 -2.38 5.87
C SER A 106 -6.12 -1.07 6.54
N LEU A 107 -5.11 -0.25 6.82
CA LEU A 107 -5.25 1.13 7.29
C LEU A 107 -5.25 2.03 6.05
N VAL A 108 -6.44 2.39 5.57
CA VAL A 108 -6.64 3.05 4.28
C VAL A 108 -6.59 4.57 4.45
N ALA A 109 -5.66 5.21 3.74
CA ALA A 109 -5.58 6.67 3.60
C ALA A 109 -5.12 6.98 2.17
N THR A 110 -6.05 7.35 1.29
CA THR A 110 -5.73 7.59 -0.12
C THR A 110 -6.60 8.70 -0.73
N GLY A 111 -5.99 9.51 -1.59
CA GLY A 111 -6.69 10.46 -2.45
C GLY A 111 -7.22 9.85 -3.76
N GLY A 112 -7.02 8.55 -3.98
CA GLY A 112 -7.48 7.83 -5.17
C GLY A 112 -6.34 7.42 -6.11
N SER A 113 -6.63 7.36 -7.41
CA SER A 113 -5.68 6.93 -8.44
C SER A 113 -4.56 7.95 -8.66
N ARG A 114 -3.34 7.50 -8.97
CA ARG A 114 -2.21 8.37 -9.27
C ARG A 114 -2.27 8.90 -10.70
N MET A 115 -2.73 10.13 -10.85
CA MET A 115 -2.96 10.77 -12.17
C MET A 115 -1.73 10.79 -13.08
N GLN A 116 -0.53 10.90 -12.50
CA GLN A 116 0.74 10.93 -13.24
C GLN A 116 1.03 9.63 -14.01
N GLU A 117 0.34 8.54 -13.68
CA GLU A 117 0.43 7.24 -14.35
C GLU A 117 -0.85 6.89 -15.14
N GLY A 118 -1.86 7.77 -15.13
CA GLY A 118 -3.07 7.68 -15.93
C GLY A 118 -3.82 6.35 -15.82
N MET A 119 -4.11 5.73 -16.97
CA MET A 119 -4.89 4.48 -17.04
C MET A 119 -4.21 3.31 -16.32
N LEU A 120 -2.88 3.29 -16.26
CA LEU A 120 -2.13 2.23 -15.59
C LEU A 120 -2.40 2.25 -14.08
N ALA A 121 -2.46 3.44 -13.47
CA ALA A 121 -2.89 3.60 -12.08
C ALA A 121 -4.36 3.22 -11.87
N LEU A 122 -5.26 3.56 -12.81
CA LEU A 122 -6.68 3.22 -12.70
C LEU A 122 -6.91 1.70 -12.70
N THR A 123 -6.21 0.95 -13.54
CA THR A 123 -6.30 -0.52 -13.61
C THR A 123 -5.88 -1.19 -12.30
N GLN A 124 -5.08 -0.53 -11.45
CA GLN A 124 -4.70 -1.07 -10.15
C GLN A 124 -5.90 -1.28 -9.22
N LEU A 125 -6.95 -0.45 -9.32
CA LEU A 125 -8.19 -0.66 -8.55
C LEU A 125 -8.81 -2.02 -8.88
N GLN A 126 -8.81 -2.44 -10.15
CA GLN A 126 -9.31 -3.74 -10.57
C GLN A 126 -8.43 -4.88 -10.05
N ARG A 127 -7.10 -4.71 -10.09
CA ARG A 127 -6.14 -5.69 -9.56
C ARG A 127 -6.32 -5.92 -8.06
N VAL A 128 -6.44 -4.83 -7.29
CA VAL A 128 -6.66 -4.87 -5.84
C VAL A 128 -8.03 -5.45 -5.50
N ALA A 129 -9.09 -5.03 -6.21
CA ALA A 129 -10.44 -5.59 -6.03
C ALA A 129 -10.46 -7.10 -6.29
N ARG A 130 -9.79 -7.57 -7.35
CA ARG A 130 -9.61 -9.00 -7.63
C ARG A 130 -8.86 -9.71 -6.51
N ALA A 131 -7.78 -9.12 -6.00
CA ALA A 131 -7.00 -9.70 -4.90
C ALA A 131 -7.83 -9.84 -3.61
N SER A 132 -8.62 -8.82 -3.26
CA SER A 132 -9.56 -8.88 -2.12
C SER A 132 -10.65 -9.94 -2.32
N ALA A 133 -11.22 -10.05 -3.54
CA ALA A 133 -12.22 -11.07 -3.85
C ALA A 133 -11.66 -12.49 -3.74
N LEU A 134 -10.44 -12.73 -4.22
CA LEU A 134 -9.76 -14.03 -4.07
C LEU A 134 -9.47 -14.35 -2.61
N THR A 135 -9.08 -13.35 -1.81
CA THR A 135 -8.84 -13.52 -0.37
C THR A 135 -10.12 -13.88 0.38
N ARG A 136 -11.25 -13.26 0.02
CA ARG A 136 -12.59 -13.61 0.53
C ARG A 136 -12.97 -15.05 0.16
N ARG A 137 -12.75 -15.46 -1.09
CA ARG A 137 -13.03 -16.82 -1.56
C ARG A 137 -12.19 -17.88 -0.84
N ALA A 138 -10.99 -17.52 -0.38
CA ALA A 138 -10.15 -18.38 0.47
C ALA A 138 -10.63 -18.45 1.94
N GLY A 139 -11.73 -17.79 2.29
CA GLY A 139 -12.29 -17.77 3.65
C GLY A 139 -11.47 -16.95 4.65
N LEU A 140 -10.64 -16.02 4.18
CA LEU A 140 -9.78 -15.21 5.05
C LEU A 140 -10.46 -13.88 5.45
N PRO A 141 -10.47 -13.53 6.75
CA PRO A 141 -11.01 -12.26 7.22
C PRO A 141 -10.26 -11.06 6.63
N GLN A 142 -11.00 -10.00 6.35
CA GLN A 142 -10.46 -8.73 5.86
C GLN A 142 -11.10 -7.58 6.62
N ILE A 143 -10.29 -6.73 7.25
CA ILE A 143 -10.72 -5.54 7.97
C ILE A 143 -10.11 -4.33 7.29
N ALA A 144 -10.94 -3.35 6.94
CA ALA A 144 -10.50 -2.06 6.41
C ALA A 144 -10.85 -0.96 7.40
N VAL A 145 -9.84 -0.21 7.83
CA VAL A 145 -9.96 0.96 8.71
C VAL A 145 -9.71 2.20 7.85
N LEU A 146 -10.71 3.04 7.67
CA LEU A 146 -10.59 4.29 6.92
C LEU A 146 -10.11 5.42 7.83
N ARG A 147 -9.16 6.23 7.36
CA ARG A 147 -8.54 7.36 8.09
C ARG A 147 -8.17 8.53 7.17
#